data_AF-A0AAW0G0A4-F1
#
_entry.id   AF-A0AAW0G0A4-F1
#
_cell.length_a   1.000
_cell.length_b   1.000
_cell.length_c   1.000
_cell.angle_alpha   90.00
_cell.angle_beta   90.00
_cell.angle_gamma   90.00
#
_symmetry.space_group_name_H-M   'P 1'
#
loop_
_entity.id
_entity.type
_entity.pdbx_description
1 polymer ?
#
loop_
_entity_poly.entity_id
_entity_poly.type
_entity_poly.pdbx_seq_one_letter_code
_entity_poly.pdbx_strand_id
1 'polypeptide(L)'
;MAYRNHLQQFIDKFRYNAAKSSEAQSRIKKLEKLPILEPPEDDRAVTFKFPDPDNLSPPILQMQDVTFGYSPDKILLRNCELDVQMDSRIAFCGGNGTALLTVS
;
A
#
# COMPACT_ATOMS: atom_id res chain seq x y z
N MET A 1 22.14 -16.54 -2.22
CA MET A 1 22.89 -17.07 -1.04
C MET A 1 23.29 -18.55 -1.18
N ALA A 2 22.39 -19.47 -1.54
CA ALA A 2 22.67 -20.92 -1.56
C ALA A 2 23.83 -21.38 -2.49
N TYR A 3 23.97 -20.77 -3.67
CA TYR A 3 24.99 -21.15 -4.66
C TYR A 3 26.44 -20.89 -4.19
N ARG A 4 26.67 -19.74 -3.53
CA ARG A 4 27.98 -19.36 -2.99
C ARG A 4 28.43 -20.32 -1.89
N ASN A 5 27.53 -20.66 -0.97
CA ASN A 5 27.80 -21.60 0.12
C ASN A 5 28.11 -23.00 -0.39
N HIS A 6 27.40 -23.46 -1.43
CA HIS A 6 27.66 -24.76 -2.04
C HIS A 6 29.05 -24.83 -2.69
N LEU A 7 29.47 -23.78 -3.40
CA LEU A 7 30.82 -23.70 -3.98
C LEU A 7 31.91 -23.67 -2.90
N GLN A 8 31.70 -22.91 -1.81
CA GLN A 8 32.65 -22.82 -0.70
C GLN A 8 32.85 -24.18 -0.02
N GLN A 9 31.76 -24.90 0.29
CA GLN A 9 31.81 -26.24 0.89
C GLN A 9 32.54 -27.25 0.00
N PHE A 10 32.36 -27.16 -1.32
CA PHE A 10 33.08 -28.02 -2.26
C PHE A 10 34.58 -27.69 -2.28
N ILE A 11 34.94 -26.42 -2.29
CA ILE A 11 36.34 -25.97 -2.26
C ILE A 11 37.00 -26.48 -0.97
N ASP A 12 36.39 -26.26 0.19
CA ASP A 12 36.97 -26.64 1.49
C ASP A 12 37.17 -28.16 1.61
N LYS A 13 36.24 -28.96 1.05
CA LYS A 13 36.31 -30.43 1.09
C LYS A 13 37.37 -31.02 0.16
N PHE A 14 37.67 -30.36 -0.96
CA PHE A 14 38.53 -30.93 -2.01
C PHE A 14 39.84 -30.17 -2.25
N ARG A 15 40.11 -29.08 -1.50
CA ARG A 15 41.35 -28.28 -1.59
C ARG A 15 42.63 -29.10 -1.34
N TYR A 16 42.56 -30.12 -0.49
CA TYR A 16 43.70 -30.97 -0.12
C TYR A 16 43.73 -32.31 -0.86
N ASN A 17 42.76 -32.58 -1.74
CA ASN A 17 42.72 -33.82 -2.51
C ASN A 17 43.47 -33.63 -3.85
N ALA A 18 44.62 -34.30 -4.00
CA ALA A 18 45.49 -34.17 -5.18
C ALA A 18 44.75 -34.48 -6.50
N ALA A 19 43.80 -35.41 -6.50
CA ALA A 19 43.03 -35.77 -7.70
C ALA A 19 41.98 -34.72 -8.10
N LYS A 20 41.56 -33.84 -7.19
CA LYS A 20 40.53 -32.81 -7.43
C LYS A 20 41.03 -31.36 -7.28
N SER A 21 42.33 -31.17 -7.04
CA SER A 21 42.96 -29.87 -6.82
C SER A 21 42.73 -28.89 -7.98
N SER A 22 42.88 -29.35 -9.23
CA SER A 22 42.64 -28.52 -10.42
C SER A 22 41.17 -28.06 -10.54
N GLU A 23 40.22 -28.90 -10.13
CA GLU A 23 38.79 -28.60 -10.18
C GLU A 23 38.40 -27.60 -9.08
N ALA A 24 39.01 -27.74 -7.89
CA ALA A 24 38.86 -26.80 -6.79
C ALA A 24 39.42 -25.41 -7.15
N GLN A 25 40.60 -25.33 -7.76
CA GLN A 25 41.19 -24.05 -8.21
C GLN A 25 40.32 -23.33 -9.24
N SER A 26 39.74 -24.06 -10.20
CA SER A 26 38.81 -23.49 -11.18
C SER A 26 37.55 -22.89 -10.52
N ARG A 27 37.02 -23.57 -9.48
CA ARG A 27 35.87 -23.07 -8.71
C ARG A 27 36.22 -21.91 -7.78
N ILE A 28 37.43 -21.85 -7.23
CA ILE A 28 37.94 -20.68 -6.47
C ILE A 28 37.93 -19.44 -7.37
N LYS A 29 38.49 -19.53 -8.58
CA LYS A 29 38.53 -18.42 -9.52
C LYS A 29 37.13 -17.98 -9.99
N LYS A 30 36.17 -18.91 -10.03
CA LYS A 30 34.75 -18.60 -10.30
C LYS A 30 34.08 -17.91 -9.10
N LEU A 31 34.41 -18.32 -7.88
CA LEU A 31 33.92 -17.70 -6.66
C LEU A 31 34.39 -16.26 -6.50
N GLU A 32 35.66 -15.99 -6.82
CA GLU A 32 36.25 -14.64 -6.79
C GLU A 32 35.62 -13.69 -7.82
N LYS A 33 35.12 -14.23 -8.94
CA LYS A 33 34.46 -13.45 -10.00
C LYS A 33 32.97 -13.25 -9.77
N LEU A 34 32.37 -13.91 -8.78
CA LEU A 34 30.96 -13.72 -8.48
C LEU A 34 30.79 -12.39 -7.71
N PRO A 35 30.05 -11.41 -8.26
CA PRO A 35 29.79 -10.17 -7.55
C PRO A 35 29.01 -10.46 -6.27
N ILE A 36 29.39 -9.77 -5.19
CA ILE A 36 28.62 -9.80 -3.95
C ILE A 36 27.34 -9.01 -4.22
N LEU A 37 26.23 -9.71 -4.39
CA LEU A 37 24.92 -9.09 -4.49
C LEU A 37 24.53 -8.65 -3.08
N GLU A 38 24.63 -7.35 -2.82
CA GLU A 38 24.05 -6.74 -1.63
C GLU A 38 22.52 -6.85 -1.73
N PRO A 39 21.83 -7.22 -0.64
CA PRO A 39 20.38 -7.18 -0.63
C PRO A 39 19.92 -5.74 -0.92
N PRO A 40 18.86 -5.54 -1.72
CA PRO A 40 18.28 -4.21 -1.87
C PRO A 40 17.89 -3.66 -0.49
N GLU A 41 18.18 -2.40 -0.21
CA GLU A 41 17.65 -1.74 0.98
C GLU A 41 16.12 -1.80 0.93
N ASP A 42 15.48 -2.23 2.01
CA ASP A 42 14.02 -2.19 2.11
C ASP A 42 13.56 -0.73 1.96
N ASP A 43 12.77 -0.48 0.91
CA ASP A 43 12.13 0.83 0.72
C ASP A 43 11.36 1.20 1.98
N ARG A 44 11.60 2.42 2.49
CA ARG A 44 10.90 2.92 3.67
C ARG A 44 9.40 2.92 3.40
N ALA A 45 8.68 2.02 4.07
CA ALA A 45 7.23 1.98 4.03
C ALA A 45 6.65 3.27 4.65
N VAL A 46 6.26 4.22 3.81
CA VAL A 46 5.54 5.41 4.26
C VAL A 46 4.12 5.00 4.62
N THR A 47 3.83 4.93 5.92
CA THR A 47 2.48 4.67 6.42
C THR A 47 1.77 6.00 6.62
N PHE A 48 0.77 6.29 5.79
CA PHE A 48 -0.14 7.42 5.99
C PHE A 48 -1.39 6.93 6.73
N LYS A 49 -1.72 7.57 7.85
CA LYS A 49 -2.98 7.35 8.58
C LYS A 49 -3.64 8.70 8.85
N PHE A 50 -4.95 8.76 8.64
CA PHE A 50 -5.75 9.87 9.11
C PHE A 50 -5.87 9.81 10.65
N PRO A 51 -5.91 10.96 11.33
CA PRO A 51 -6.23 11.00 12.75
C PRO A 51 -7.68 10.56 12.96
N ASP A 52 -7.96 9.90 14.08
CA ASP A 52 -9.33 9.57 14.46
C ASP A 52 -10.10 10.86 14.79
N PRO A 53 -11.35 11.02 14.30
CA PRO A 53 -12.15 12.19 14.59
C PRO A 53 -12.61 12.21 16.06
N ASP A 54 -12.66 13.39 16.66
CA ASP A 54 -13.26 13.58 17.99
C ASP A 54 -14.77 13.28 17.95
N ASN A 55 -15.31 12.79 19.08
CA ASN A 55 -16.75 12.53 19.20
C ASN A 55 -17.54 13.85 19.17
N LEU A 56 -18.27 14.10 18.08
CA LEU A 56 -19.25 15.18 18.00
C LEU A 56 -20.53 14.80 18.75
N SER A 57 -21.10 15.74 19.50
CA SER A 57 -22.40 15.55 20.14
C SER A 57 -23.54 15.68 19.11
N PRO A 58 -24.51 14.75 19.06
CA PRO A 58 -25.66 14.87 18.17
C PRO A 58 -26.52 16.12 18.46
N PRO A 59 -27.21 16.69 17.45
CA PRO A 59 -27.19 16.33 16.03
C PRO A 59 -26.03 17.01 15.29
N ILE A 60 -25.36 16.27 14.40
CA ILE A 60 -24.26 16.83 13.58
C ILE A 60 -24.83 17.74 12.49
N LEU A 61 -25.86 17.25 11.79
CA LEU A 61 -26.60 18.04 10.81
C LEU A 61 -28.02 17.51 10.74
N GLN A 62 -28.98 18.37 11.08
CA GLN A 62 -30.40 18.08 10.94
C GLN A 62 -31.04 19.16 10.06
N MET A 63 -31.77 18.73 9.04
CA MET A 63 -32.52 19.57 8.11
C MET A 63 -33.98 19.13 8.12
N GLN A 64 -34.88 20.09 8.29
CA GLN A 64 -36.33 19.88 8.29
C GLN A 64 -36.97 20.90 7.35
N ASP A 65 -38.00 20.49 6.63
CA ASP A 65 -38.75 21.31 5.69
C ASP A 65 -37.91 22.06 4.63
N VAL A 66 -36.77 21.48 4.25
CA VAL A 66 -35.86 22.12 3.28
C VAL A 66 -36.40 21.97 1.86
N THR A 67 -36.32 23.06 1.10
CA THR A 67 -36.64 23.09 -0.33
C THR A 67 -35.37 23.33 -1.12
N PHE A 68 -35.10 22.47 -2.11
CA PHE A 68 -33.91 22.56 -2.96
C PHE A 68 -34.31 22.84 -4.41
N GLY A 69 -33.63 23.80 -5.04
CA GLY A 69 -33.83 24.18 -6.43
C GLY A 69 -32.66 25.00 -6.94
N TYR A 70 -32.46 25.02 -8.26
CA TYR A 70 -31.41 25.86 -8.86
C TYR A 70 -31.78 27.34 -8.87
N SER A 71 -33.08 27.64 -8.88
CA SER A 71 -33.63 28.98 -8.85
C SER A 71 -35.02 28.96 -8.20
N PRO A 72 -35.56 30.11 -7.75
CA PRO A 72 -36.88 30.19 -7.11
C PRO A 72 -38.02 29.63 -7.98
N ASP A 73 -37.86 29.73 -9.30
CA ASP A 73 -38.79 29.24 -10.32
C ASP A 73 -38.59 27.75 -10.67
N LYS A 74 -37.45 27.15 -10.32
CA LYS A 74 -37.11 25.75 -10.63
C LYS A 74 -36.73 24.96 -9.39
N ILE A 75 -37.76 24.63 -8.62
CA ILE A 75 -37.66 23.78 -7.43
C ILE A 75 -37.60 22.31 -7.84
N LEU A 76 -36.63 21.58 -7.29
CA LEU A 76 -36.40 20.16 -7.56
C LEU A 76 -36.93 19.26 -6.45
N LEU A 77 -36.72 19.66 -5.19
CA LEU A 77 -37.15 18.91 -4.02
C LEU A 77 -37.86 19.86 -3.04
N ARG A 78 -38.89 19.37 -2.38
CA ARG A 78 -39.68 20.09 -1.37
C ARG A 78 -39.82 19.19 -0.15
N ASN A 79 -39.92 19.81 1.03
CA ASN A 79 -40.11 19.10 2.30
C ASN A 79 -39.07 18.00 2.51
N CYS A 80 -37.81 18.30 2.22
CA CYS A 80 -36.71 17.38 2.50
C CYS A 80 -36.38 17.38 3.98
N GLU A 81 -36.36 16.18 4.54
CA GLU A 81 -35.83 15.88 5.87
C GLU A 81 -34.50 15.12 5.71
N LEU A 82 -33.45 15.60 6.37
CA LEU A 82 -32.16 14.91 6.43
C LEU A 82 -31.62 14.96 7.85
N ASP A 83 -31.21 13.81 8.37
CA ASP A 83 -30.49 13.69 9.63
C ASP A 83 -29.16 12.99 9.36
N VAL A 84 -28.07 13.60 9.80
CA VAL A 84 -26.71 13.07 9.67
C VAL A 84 -26.11 12.90 11.05
N GLN A 85 -25.62 11.69 11.31
CA GLN A 85 -25.03 11.25 12.58
C GLN A 85 -23.57 10.78 12.36
N MET A 86 -22.83 10.52 13.44
CA MET A 86 -21.40 10.13 13.37
C MET A 86 -21.19 8.83 12.57
N ASP A 87 -22.17 7.94 12.55
CA ASP A 87 -22.14 6.66 11.85
C ASP A 87 -22.77 6.72 10.44
N SER A 88 -23.27 7.88 10.03
CA SER A 88 -23.94 8.06 8.75
C SER A 88 -22.93 7.99 7.60
N ARG A 89 -23.25 7.15 6.60
CA ARG A 89 -22.47 7.05 5.36
C ARG A 89 -23.21 7.72 4.24
N ILE A 90 -22.67 8.83 3.75
CA ILE A 90 -23.26 9.61 2.66
C ILE A 90 -22.46 9.33 1.38
N ALA A 91 -23.15 8.88 0.33
CA ALA A 91 -22.59 8.72 -0.99
C ALA A 91 -23.16 9.78 -1.94
N PHE A 92 -22.28 10.47 -2.66
CA PHE A 92 -22.68 11.39 -3.72
C PHE A 92 -22.73 10.63 -5.05
N CYS A 93 -23.92 10.52 -5.65
CA CYS A 93 -24.10 9.93 -6.97
C CYS A 93 -24.20 11.04 -8.02
N GLY A 94 -23.27 11.07 -8.98
CA GLY A 94 -23.26 12.02 -10.09
C GLY A 94 -22.98 11.33 -11.42
N GLY A 95 -23.20 12.03 -12.54
CA GLY A 95 -22.82 11.53 -13.86
C GLY A 95 -21.30 11.32 -13.99
N ASN A 96 -20.87 10.48 -14.93
CA ASN A 96 -19.45 10.23 -15.19
C ASN A 96 -18.71 11.56 -15.43
N GLY A 97 -17.70 11.85 -14.59
CA GLY A 97 -16.90 13.08 -14.66
C GLY A 97 -17.18 14.12 -13.56
N THR A 98 -18.23 13.94 -12.75
CA THR A 98 -18.44 14.66 -11.49
C THR A 98 -17.91 13.79 -10.35
N ALA A 99 -16.91 14.27 -9.61
CA ALA A 99 -16.18 13.48 -8.62
C ALA A 99 -17.12 12.72 -7.65
N LEU A 100 -16.93 11.40 -7.57
CA LEU A 100 -17.53 10.54 -6.55
C LEU A 100 -16.63 10.62 -5.31
N LEU A 101 -17.02 11.38 -4.30
CA LEU A 101 -16.38 11.34 -2.98
C LEU A 101 -17.20 10.40 -2.09
N THR A 102 -16.65 9.22 -1.81
CA THR A 102 -17.13 8.36 -0.73
C THR A 102 -16.36 8.77 0.52
N VAL A 103 -17.06 9.33 1.51
CA VAL A 103 -16.47 9.61 2.83
C VAL A 103 -16.93 8.47 3.75
N SER A 104 -15.96 7.66 4.18
CA SER A 104 -16.11 6.61 5.20
C SER A 104 -16.09 7.17 6.61
#